data_AF-A0A9E7HW66-F1
#
_entry.id   AF-A0A9E7HW66-F1
#
_cell.length_a   1.000
_cell.length_b   1.000
_cell.length_c   1.000
_cell.angle_alpha   90.00
_cell.angle_beta   90.00
_cell.angle_gamma   90.00
#
_symmetry.space_group_name_H-M   'P 1'
#
loop_
_entity.id
_entity.type
_entity.pdbx_description
1 polymer ?
#
loop_
_entity_poly.entity_id
_entity_poly.type
_entity_poly.pdbx_seq_one_letter_code
_entity_poly.pdbx_strand_id
1 'polypeptide(L)' 'MESQTIRHMIEDGCAESGIPLPNVTSRILAKVIEYCNKHVDASSKSSDDEDLKAWDAEFVKVDQTTLFDLILMQMP' A
#
# COMPACT_ATOMS: atom_id res chain seq x y z
N MET A 1 0.13 10.87 -1.30
CA MET A 1 1.28 9.95 -1.47
C MET A 1 1.21 9.03 -0.28
N GLU A 2 0.83 7.78 -0.52
CA GLU A 2 0.21 6.95 0.51
C GLU A 2 1.23 6.27 1.43
N SER A 3 2.49 6.13 0.99
CA SER A 3 3.58 5.62 1.82
C SER A 3 4.45 6.77 2.30
N GLN A 4 4.47 7.01 3.62
CA GLN A 4 5.35 8.01 4.24
C GLN A 4 6.82 7.61 4.14
N THR A 5 7.14 6.32 4.25
CA THR A 5 8.52 5.82 4.11
C THR A 5 9.09 6.10 2.72
N ILE A 6 8.32 5.80 1.66
CA ILE A 6 8.73 6.10 0.28
C ILE A 6 8.85 7.61 0.06
N ARG A 7 7.94 8.39 0.64
CA ARG A 7 7.99 9.86 0.57
C ARG A 7 9.28 10.40 1.17
N HIS A 8 9.65 9.98 2.38
CA HIS A 8 10.91 10.42 3.01
C HIS A 8 12.13 9.99 2.19
N MET A 9 12.16 8.77 1.66
CA MET A 9 13.26 8.31 0.79
C MET A 9 13.43 9.15 -0.48
N ILE A 10 12.34 9.71 -1.02
CA ILE A 10 12.38 10.62 -2.18
C ILE A 10 12.82 12.02 -1.74
N GLU A 11 12.28 12.55 -0.64
CA GLU A 11 12.65 13.85 -0.08
C GLU A 11 14.14 13.90 0.31
N ASP A 12 14.69 12.79 0.80
CA ASP A 12 16.10 12.62 1.17
C ASP A 12 17.02 12.34 -0.05
N GLY A 13 16.49 12.36 -1.27
CA GLY A 13 17.26 12.12 -2.51
C GLY A 13 17.78 10.69 -2.67
N CYS A 14 17.34 9.75 -1.82
CA CYS A 14 17.79 8.35 -1.81
C CYS A 14 17.04 7.45 -2.80
N ALA A 15 16.32 8.03 -3.76
CA ALA A 15 15.45 7.31 -4.70
C ALA A 15 15.99 7.22 -6.14
N GLU A 16 17.12 7.87 -6.47
CA GLU A 16 17.66 7.90 -7.85
C GLU A 16 17.99 6.51 -8.42
N SER A 17 18.42 5.57 -7.58
CA SER A 17 18.71 4.18 -7.97
C SER A 17 17.54 3.21 -7.72
N GLY A 18 16.37 3.72 -7.36
CA GLY A 18 15.24 2.93 -6.86
C GLY A 18 15.34 2.64 -5.36
N ILE A 19 14.18 2.43 -4.74
CA ILE A 19 14.06 2.18 -3.29
C ILE A 19 14.10 0.65 -3.06
N PRO A 20 15.12 0.12 -2.36
CA PRO A 20 15.21 -1.31 -2.09
C PRO A 20 14.17 -1.71 -1.04
N LEU A 21 13.34 -2.70 -1.38
CA LEU A 21 12.35 -3.30 -0.47
C LEU A 21 12.67 -4.80 -0.29
N PRO A 22 13.70 -5.16 0.50
CA PRO A 22 14.20 -6.53 0.59
C PRO A 22 13.20 -7.52 1.20
N ASN A 23 12.26 -7.04 2.01
CA ASN A 23 11.25 -7.87 2.68
C ASN A 23 9.90 -7.90 1.96
N VAL A 24 9.80 -7.29 0.77
CA VAL A 24 8.55 -7.21 0.02
C VAL A 24 8.69 -8.01 -1.26
N THR A 25 7.91 -9.08 -1.39
CA THR A 25 7.86 -9.82 -2.66
C THR A 25 7.07 -9.03 -3.71
N SER A 26 7.30 -9.33 -5.00
CA SER A 26 6.58 -8.67 -6.10
C SER A 26 5.05 -8.80 -5.98
N ARG A 27 4.56 -9.93 -5.45
CA ARG A 27 3.13 -10.18 -5.20
C ARG A 27 2.57 -9.24 -4.12
N ILE A 28 3.31 -8.99 -3.04
CA ILE A 28 2.90 -8.09 -1.97
C ILE A 28 2.95 -6.64 -2.45
N LEU A 29 4.01 -6.26 -3.17
CA LEU A 29 4.13 -4.91 -3.73
C LEU A 29 2.97 -4.60 -4.69
N ALA A 30 2.58 -5.55 -5.53
CA ALA A 30 1.44 -5.38 -6.44
C ALA A 30 0.13 -5.11 -5.67
N LYS A 31 -0.12 -5.85 -4.57
CA LYS A 31 -1.29 -5.62 -3.71
C LYS A 31 -1.25 -4.25 -3.03
N VAL A 32 -0.08 -3.81 -2.57
CA VAL A 32 0.06 -2.50 -1.94
C VAL A 32 -0.20 -1.38 -2.94
N ILE A 33 0.29 -1.51 -4.18
CA ILE A 33 0.00 -0.55 -5.25
C ILE A 33 -1.50 -0.52 -5.55
N GLU A 34 -2.16 -1.68 -5.63
CA GLU A 34 -3.61 -1.78 -5.80
C GLU A 34 -4.38 -1.04 -4.70
N TYR A 35 -3.99 -1.26 -3.45
CA TYR A 35 -4.56 -0.58 -2.28
C TYR A 35 -4.40 0.94 -2.38
N CYS A 36 -3.19 1.43 -2.64
CA CYS A 36 -2.92 2.86 -2.78
C CYS A 36 -3.74 3.48 -3.91
N ASN A 37 -3.80 2.84 -5.08
CA ASN A 37 -4.58 3.35 -6.21
C ASN A 37 -6.07 3.44 -5.88
N LYS A 38 -6.65 2.41 -5.24
CA LYS A 38 -8.06 2.42 -4.84
C LYS A 38 -8.39 3.55 -3.88
N HIS A 39 -7.51 3.83 -2.92
CA HIS A 39 -7.70 4.89 -1.92
C HIS A 39 -7.51 6.28 -2.49
N VAL A 40 -6.53 6.48 -3.38
CA VAL A 40 -6.36 7.74 -4.11
C VAL A 40 -7.59 8.02 -4.99
N ASP A 41 -8.07 7.00 -5.71
CA ASP A 41 -9.27 7.12 -6.56
C ASP A 41 -10.50 7.48 -5.72
N ALA A 42 -10.72 6.80 -4.60
CA ALA A 42 -11.86 7.07 -3.72
C ALA A 42 -11.80 8.47 -3.11
N SER A 43 -10.62 8.92 -2.69
CA SER A 43 -10.39 10.28 -2.20
C SER A 43 -10.68 11.34 -3.27
N SER A 44 -10.28 11.08 -4.52
CA SER A 44 -10.51 12.00 -5.64
C SER A 44 -11.97 12.09 -6.09
N LYS A 45 -12.73 11.00 -5.94
CA LYS A 45 -14.11 10.87 -6.41
C LYS A 45 -15.15 11.13 -5.32
N SER A 46 -14.74 11.49 -4.10
CA SER A 46 -15.62 11.58 -2.92
C SER A 46 -16.55 10.37 -2.84
N SER A 47 -15.98 9.18 -3.03
CA SER A 47 -16.74 7.92 -3.02
C SER A 47 -17.31 7.65 -1.63
N ASP A 48 -18.43 6.93 -1.58
CA ASP A 48 -19.06 6.57 -0.32
C ASP A 48 -18.12 5.75 0.56
N ASP A 49 -17.91 6.20 1.80
CA ASP A 49 -17.05 5.54 2.79
C ASP A 49 -17.48 4.10 3.09
N GLU A 50 -18.76 3.77 2.90
CA GLU A 50 -19.28 2.41 3.07
C GLU A 50 -18.76 1.45 1.98
N ASP A 51 -18.73 1.89 0.71
CA ASP A 51 -18.21 1.10 -0.40
C ASP A 51 -16.70 0.87 -0.27
N LEU A 52 -15.97 1.87 0.23
CA LEU A 52 -14.56 1.74 0.52
C LEU A 52 -14.31 0.69 1.63
N LYS A 53 -15.06 0.76 2.74
CA LYS A 53 -14.96 -0.20 3.85
C LYS A 53 -15.30 -1.62 3.42
N ALA A 54 -16.32 -1.79 2.57
CA ALA A 54 -16.68 -3.11 2.02
C ALA A 54 -15.55 -3.67 1.15
N TRP A 55 -14.93 -2.81 0.32
CA TRP A 55 -13.77 -3.20 -0.48
C TRP A 55 -12.57 -3.56 0.40
N ASP A 56 -12.26 -2.77 1.43
CA ASP A 56 -11.18 -3.04 2.38
C ASP A 56 -11.34 -4.41 3.05
N ALA A 57 -12.56 -4.74 3.49
CA ALA A 57 -12.86 -6.02 4.12
C ALA A 57 -12.59 -7.22 3.20
N GLU A 58 -12.88 -7.10 1.91
CA GLU A 58 -12.57 -8.15 0.93
C GLU A 58 -11.09 -8.13 0.52
N PHE A 59 -10.44 -6.96 0.49
CA PHE A 59 -9.03 -6.82 0.16
C PHE A 59 -8.11 -7.53 1.18
N VAL A 60 -8.43 -7.43 2.48
CA VAL A 60 -7.68 -8.10 3.56
C VAL A 60 -7.95 -9.60 3.68
N LYS A 61 -8.89 -10.13 2.90
CA LYS A 61 -9.27 -11.56 2.89
C LYS A 61 -8.30 -12.39 2.06
N VAL A 62 -7.05 -12.36 2.48
CA VAL A 62 -5.92 -13.09 1.88
C VAL A 62 -5.45 -14.20 2.83
N ASP A 63 -4.53 -15.04 2.36
CA ASP A 63 -3.87 -16.02 3.23
C ASP A 63 -3.11 -15.32 4.38
N GLN A 64 -2.98 -15.99 5.54
CA GLN A 64 -2.36 -15.39 6.73
C GLN A 64 -0.96 -14.85 6.46
N THR A 65 -0.16 -15.57 5.66
CA THR A 65 1.20 -15.13 5.27
C THR A 65 1.15 -13.78 4.55
N THR A 66 0.30 -13.67 3.53
CA THR A 66 0.10 -12.42 2.79
C THR A 66 -0.42 -11.31 3.71
N LEU A 67 -1.30 -11.61 4.65
CA LEU A 67 -1.80 -10.63 5.61
C LEU A 67 -0.69 -10.11 6.54
N PHE A 68 0.15 -11.00 7.06
CA PHE A 68 1.31 -10.61 7.87
C PHE A 68 2.31 -9.76 7.07
N ASP A 69 2.60 -10.13 5.82
CA ASP A 69 3.49 -9.36 4.96
C ASP A 69 2.94 -7.95 4.69
N LEU A 70 1.62 -7.80 4.49
CA LEU A 70 0.97 -6.50 4.32
C LEU A 70 1.06 -5.64 5.59
N ILE A 71 0.87 -6.23 6.76
CA ILE A 71 0.98 -5.54 8.05
C ILE A 71 2.43 -5.11 8.33
N LEU A 72 3.41 -5.99 8.06
CA LEU A 72 4.84 -5.71 8.25
C LEU A 72 5.33 -4.57 7.35
N MET A 73 4.75 -4.41 6.15
CA MET A 73 5.06 -3.26 5.30
C MET A 73 4.44 -1.95 5.82
N GLN A 74 3.33 -2.04 6.53
CA GLN A 74 2.59 -0.88 7.03
C GLN A 74 3.16 -0.35 8.36
N MET A 75 3.86 -1.19 9.12
CA MET A 75 4.56 -0.83 10.36
C MET A 75 6.01 -0.40 10.03
N PRO A 76 6.40 0.86 10.29
CA PRO A 76 7.79 1.30 10.14
C PRO A 76 8.75 0.65 11.15
#